data_AF-A0A836TIR3-F1
#
_entry.id   AF-A0A836TIR3-F1
#
_cell.length_a   1.000
_cell.length_b   1.000
_cell.length_c   1.000
_cell.angle_alpha   90.00
_cell.angle_beta   90.00
_cell.angle_gamma   90.00
#
_symmetry.space_group_name_H-M   'P 1'
#
loop_
_entity.id
_entity.type
_entity.pdbx_description
1 polymer ?
#
loop_
_entity_poly.entity_id
_entity_poly.type
_entity_poly.pdbx_seq_one_letter_code
_entity_poly.pdbx_strand_id
1 'polypeptide(L)' 'QYDCVVILTDHTSYDFKAIADQSKIIVDTRNACGNIKSNKVVKA' A
#
# COMPACT_ATOMS: atom_id res chain seq x y z
N GLN A 1 -1.20 -7.32 14.01
CA GLN A 1 -2.42 -6.92 13.28
C GLN A 1 -2.49 -5.41 13.35
N TYR A 2 -2.67 -4.73 12.22
CA TYR A 2 -2.63 -3.26 12.15
C TYR A 2 -3.85 -2.74 11.38
N ASP A 3 -4.23 -1.50 11.66
CA ASP A 3 -5.39 -0.86 11.02
C ASP A 3 -5.02 -0.09 9.76
N CYS A 4 -3.77 0.37 9.63
CA CYS A 4 -3.28 1.15 8.50
C CYS A 4 -1.82 0.80 8.17
N VAL A 5 -1.50 0.79 6.88
CA VAL A 5 -0.13 0.68 6.37
C VAL A 5 0.22 1.95 5.62
N VAL A 6 1.37 2.54 5.94
CA VAL A 6 1.86 3.76 5.28
C VAL A 6 3.12 3.42 4.50
N ILE A 7 3.10 3.70 3.19
CA ILE A 7 4.25 3.52 2.32
C ILE A 7 5.01 4.83 2.28
N LEU A 8 6.14 4.86 2.99
CA LEU A 8 7.06 6.00 3.03
C LEU A 8 8.16 5.90 1.96
N THR A 9 8.46 4.68 1.50
CA THR A 9 9.51 4.41 0.52
C THR A 9 9.11 3.24 -0.37
N ASP A 10 9.38 3.38 -1.67
CA ASP A 10 9.09 2.36 -2.68
C ASP A 10 10.31 1.42 -2.81
N HIS A 11 10.39 0.43 -1.92
CA HIS A 11 11.43 -0.59 -1.98
C HIS A 11 10.95 -1.78 -2.82
N THR A 12 11.78 -2.18 -3.78
CA THR A 12 11.53 -3.35 -4.66
C THR A 12 11.54 -4.70 -3.94
N SER A 13 12.00 -4.74 -2.68
CA SER A 13 12.01 -5.94 -1.84
C SER A 13 10.64 -6.31 -1.29
N TYR A 14 9.64 -5.43 -1.37
CA TYR A 14 8.31 -5.68 -0.84
C TYR A 14 7.32 -6.09 -1.92
N ASP A 15 6.49 -7.08 -1.59
CA ASP A 15 5.32 -7.43 -2.37
C ASP A 15 4.14 -6.53 -1.96
N PHE A 16 3.96 -5.43 -2.68
CA PHE A 16 2.86 -4.50 -2.45
C PHE A 16 1.47 -5.10 -2.68
N LYS A 17 1.37 -6.19 -3.46
CA LYS A 17 0.11 -6.89 -3.66
C LYS A 17 -0.27 -7.66 -2.41
N ALA A 18 0.68 -8.43 -1.85
CA ALA A 18 0.48 -9.13 -0.58
C ALA A 18 0.14 -8.15 0.56
N ILE A 19 0.82 -7.00 0.61
CA ILE A 19 0.52 -5.93 1.58
C ILE A 19 -0.91 -5.43 1.38
N ALA A 20 -1.35 -5.16 0.15
CA ALA A 20 -2.70 -4.67 -0.14
C ALA A 20 -3.81 -5.68 0.19
N ASP A 21 -3.53 -6.97 0.03
CA ASP A 21 -4.49 -8.03 0.35
C ASP A 21 -4.70 -8.16 1.87
N GLN A 22 -3.63 -8.00 2.66
CA GLN A 22 -3.67 -8.13 4.12
C GLN A 22 -4.02 -6.82 4.84
N SER A 23 -3.95 -5.68 4.16
CA SER A 23 -4.20 -4.37 4.74
C SER A 23 -5.68 -4.00 4.73
N LYS A 24 -6.11 -3.29 5.78
CA LYS A 24 -7.44 -2.66 5.85
C LYS A 24 -7.47 -1.36 5.05
N ILE A 25 -6.46 -0.50 5.24
CA ILE A 25 -6.24 0.73 4.48
C ILE A 25 -4.74 0.94 4.24
N ILE A 26 -4.40 1.49 3.09
CA ILE A 26 -3.03 1.85 2.71
C ILE A 26 -2.98 3.33 2.37
N VAL A 27 -2.00 4.05 2.94
CA VAL A 27 -1.64 5.40 2.55
C VAL A 27 -0.35 5.33 1.75
N ASP A 28 -0.44 5.61 0.46
CA ASP A 28 0.67 5.53 -0.48
C ASP A 28 1.15 6.92 -0.87
N THR A 29 2.32 7.31 -0.36
CA THR A 29 2.97 8.60 -0.63
C THR A 29 3.98 8.54 -1.78
N ARG A 30 4.25 7.33 -2.31
CA ARG A 30 5.29 7.07 -3.32
C ARG A 30 4.74 6.49 -4.61
N ASN A 31 3.44 6.21 -4.66
CA ASN A 31 2.76 5.53 -5.75
C ASN A 31 3.25 4.09 -5.98
N ALA A 32 3.74 3.41 -4.94
CA ALA A 32 4.19 2.01 -5.00
C ALA A 32 3.03 1.03 -5.29
N CYS A 33 1.80 1.38 -4.87
CA CYS A 33 0.58 0.66 -5.18
C CYS A 33 -0.09 1.16 -6.47
N GLY A 34 0.61 1.89 -7.35
CA GLY A 34 0.02 2.55 -8.52
C GLY A 34 -0.74 1.62 -9.48
N ASN A 35 -0.32 0.36 -9.58
CA ASN A 35 -0.95 -0.66 -10.42
C ASN A 35 -2.06 -1.45 -9.71
N ILE A 36 -2.30 -1.19 -8.42
CA ILE A 36 -3.29 -1.87 -7.60
C ILE A 36 -4.55 -1.01 -7.55
N LYS A 37 -5.61 -1.45 -8.23
CA LYS A 37 -6.92 -0.80 -8.17
C LYS A 37 -7.70 -1.33 -6.97
N SER A 38 -7.75 -0.55 -5.90
CA SER A 38 -8.48 -0.88 -4.68
C SER A 38 -8.95 0.38 -3.97
N ASN A 39 -10.18 0.36 -3.46
CA ASN A 39 -10.75 1.46 -2.65
C ASN A 39 -10.02 1.64 -1.31
N LYS A 40 -9.15 0.69 -0.94
CA LYS A 40 -8.35 0.72 0.28
C LYS A 40 -7.06 1.54 0.14
N VAL A 41 -6.66 1.86 -1.10
CA VAL A 41 -5.41 2.58 -1.38
C VAL A 41 -5.73 4.06 -1.54
N VAL A 42 -5.29 4.86 -0.57
CA VAL A 42 -5.35 6.31 -0.60
C VAL A 42 -4.01 6.84 -1.08
N LYS A 43 -4.03 7.66 -2.12
CA LYS A 43 -2.83 8.33 -2.63
C LYS A 43 -2.72 9.72 -2.00
N ALA A 44 -1.52 10.07 -1.52
CA ALA A 44 -1.22 11.36 -0.90
C ALA A 44 0.00 12.00 -1.56
#